data_AF-A0A966NUX9-F1
#
_entry.id   AF-A0A966NUX9-F1
#
_cell.length_a   1.000
_cell.length_b   1.000
_cell.length_c   1.000
_cell.angle_alpha   90.00
_cell.angle_beta   90.00
_cell.angle_gamma   90.00
#
_symmetry.space_group_name_H-M   'P 1'
#
loop_
_entity.id
_entity.type
_entity.pdbx_description
1 polymer ?
#
loop_
_entity_poly.entity_id
_entity_poly.type
_entity_poly.pdbx_seq_one_letter_code
_entity_poly.pdbx_strand_id
1 'polypeptide(L)'
;MSTPSTDTIIDALRPVEDPELHRSIVDLGMVRDVVVDKSGTVGLTVVLTVAGCPLRNEITNRVNGALRALPGVSDVNLNFGVMNDAERAKVREMLHGNPAATAGSGQAHGHAEGREIPFAKPGSKTRAILVSSGKGGVGKSSVTTNLAVALANAGYKVGIVDADIYGYSIPRMLGTDRDPVVIDNMLLPPEAWGVRCISIGYFVPEGQAVVWRGPMLHKALEQFLTDVYWDEPDFLLVDMPPGTGDIALSLSQYLPRAEVLVVTTPQEAAQKVARLSAAMAAKVNLPVRGIIENMSWFTGDDGKRYELFGSGGGQLLADELNVPLLAQIPL
;
A
#
# COMPACT_ATOMS: atom_id res chain seq x y z
N MET A 1 26.77 39.33 3.12
CA MET A 1 26.62 38.25 2.12
C MET A 1 25.47 38.63 1.20
N SER A 2 25.57 38.34 -0.09
CA SER A 2 24.47 38.58 -1.04
C SER A 2 23.29 37.66 -0.72
N THR A 3 22.07 38.21 -0.75
CA THR A 3 20.83 37.42 -0.60
C THR A 3 20.65 36.50 -1.81
N PRO A 4 20.22 35.23 -1.62
CA PRO A 4 20.00 34.30 -2.73
C PRO A 4 18.87 34.79 -3.64
N SER A 5 18.94 34.44 -4.93
CA SER A 5 17.86 34.72 -5.89
C SER A 5 16.67 33.78 -5.68
N THR A 6 15.50 34.16 -6.18
CA THR A 6 14.31 33.29 -6.19
C THR A 6 14.59 31.95 -6.87
N ASP A 7 15.29 31.94 -8.00
CA ASP A 7 15.65 30.71 -8.71
C ASP A 7 16.55 29.80 -7.86
N THR A 8 17.51 30.38 -7.13
CA THR A 8 18.39 29.64 -6.21
C THR A 8 17.58 28.95 -5.11
N ILE A 9 16.55 29.62 -4.61
CA ILE A 9 15.64 29.06 -3.58
C ILE A 9 14.81 27.93 -4.16
N ILE A 10 14.23 28.12 -5.35
CA ILE A 10 13.44 27.08 -6.02
C ILE A 10 14.31 25.85 -6.29
N ASP A 11 15.53 26.03 -6.79
CA ASP A 11 16.45 24.92 -7.04
C ASP A 11 16.86 24.20 -5.76
N ALA A 12 17.05 24.91 -4.66
CA ALA A 12 17.32 24.31 -3.35
C ALA A 12 16.13 23.51 -2.79
N LEU A 13 14.91 23.85 -3.19
CA LEU A 13 13.69 23.12 -2.81
C LEU A 13 13.40 21.91 -3.70
N ARG A 14 14.06 21.76 -4.86
CA ARG A 14 13.84 20.62 -5.76
C ARG A 14 14.03 19.25 -5.07
N PRO A 15 15.04 19.03 -4.21
CA PRO A 15 15.21 17.77 -3.50
C PRO A 15 14.20 17.55 -2.36
N VAL A 16 13.39 18.57 -2.01
CA VAL A 16 12.39 18.45 -0.95
C VAL A 16 11.17 17.71 -1.51
N GLU A 17 10.95 16.50 -1.03
CA GLU A 17 9.82 15.67 -1.45
C GLU A 17 8.61 15.83 -0.54
N ASP A 18 7.43 15.79 -1.13
CA ASP A 18 6.17 15.58 -0.43
C ASP A 18 6.16 14.18 0.21
N PRO A 19 5.88 14.03 1.51
CA PRO A 19 5.97 12.73 2.18
C PRO A 19 4.88 11.72 1.78
N GLU A 20 3.77 12.15 1.15
CA GLU A 20 2.71 11.25 0.69
C GLU A 20 2.96 10.81 -0.76
N LEU A 21 3.41 11.75 -1.59
CA LEU A 21 3.61 11.54 -3.02
C LEU A 21 5.02 11.06 -3.39
N HIS A 22 6.00 11.27 -2.52
CA HIS A 22 7.43 10.97 -2.78
C HIS A 22 7.89 11.57 -4.11
N ARG A 23 7.51 12.84 -4.32
CA ARG A 23 7.87 13.66 -5.48
C ARG A 23 8.20 15.06 -5.00
N SER A 24 9.03 15.77 -5.76
CA SER A 24 9.46 17.13 -5.43
C SER A 24 8.25 18.05 -5.24
N ILE A 25 8.23 18.82 -4.14
CA ILE A 25 7.22 19.86 -3.92
C ILE A 25 7.27 20.95 -5.00
N VAL A 26 8.41 21.11 -5.66
CA VAL A 26 8.58 22.04 -6.79
C VAL A 26 7.93 21.46 -8.05
N ASP A 27 8.23 20.20 -8.38
CA ASP A 27 7.68 19.56 -9.58
C ASP A 27 6.17 19.34 -9.49
N LEU A 28 5.65 19.13 -8.27
CA LEU A 28 4.22 19.07 -7.97
C LEU A 28 3.52 20.44 -8.02
N GLY A 29 4.25 21.54 -8.21
CA GLY A 29 3.69 22.90 -8.23
C GLY A 29 3.17 23.36 -6.87
N MET A 30 3.71 22.82 -5.78
CA MET A 30 3.26 23.15 -4.42
C MET A 30 3.85 24.47 -3.91
N VAL A 31 4.94 24.96 -4.48
CA VAL A 31 5.64 26.16 -4.00
C VAL A 31 5.14 27.42 -4.71
N ARG A 32 4.77 28.46 -3.95
CA ARG A 32 4.28 29.76 -4.44
C ARG A 32 4.84 30.94 -3.66
N ASP A 33 4.64 32.13 -4.21
CA ASP A 33 4.83 33.42 -3.53
C ASP A 33 6.22 33.57 -2.89
N VAL A 34 7.26 33.05 -3.58
CA VAL A 34 8.63 33.05 -3.06
C VAL A 34 9.18 34.47 -3.07
N VAL A 35 9.45 35.00 -1.89
CA VAL A 35 10.01 36.33 -1.66
C VAL A 35 11.24 36.25 -0.77
N VAL A 36 12.22 37.09 -1.05
CA VAL A 36 13.45 37.21 -0.26
C VAL A 36 13.64 38.66 0.11
N ASP A 37 13.72 38.96 1.39
CA ASP A 37 14.00 40.30 1.84
C ASP A 37 15.51 40.59 1.93
N LYS A 38 15.86 41.86 2.11
CA LYS A 38 17.26 42.30 2.23
C LYS A 38 17.97 41.80 3.49
N SER A 39 17.22 41.30 4.48
CA SER A 39 17.74 40.74 5.72
C SER A 39 18.08 39.24 5.62
N GLY A 40 17.74 38.62 4.48
CA GLY A 40 17.92 37.18 4.25
C GLY A 40 16.74 36.33 4.69
N THR A 41 15.59 36.92 5.02
CA THR A 41 14.38 36.18 5.37
C THR A 41 13.67 35.74 4.09
N VAL A 42 13.42 34.43 3.98
CA VAL A 42 12.70 33.83 2.85
C VAL A 42 11.25 33.61 3.25
N GLY A 43 10.30 34.18 2.51
CA GLY A 43 8.87 33.88 2.61
C GLY A 43 8.42 33.01 1.45
N LEU A 44 7.66 31.96 1.71
CA LEU A 44 6.98 31.18 0.65
C LEU A 44 5.68 30.54 1.15
N THR A 45 4.82 30.20 0.20
CA THR A 45 3.60 29.44 0.44
C THR A 45 3.75 28.03 -0.11
N VAL A 46 3.44 27.01 0.71
CA VAL A 46 3.31 25.62 0.26
C VAL A 46 1.84 25.25 0.19
N VAL A 47 1.34 24.94 -1.00
CA VAL A 47 -0.05 24.46 -1.18
C VAL A 47 -0.10 22.94 -1.07
N LEU A 48 -0.96 22.46 -0.18
CA LEU A 48 -1.12 21.04 0.08
C LEU A 48 -2.26 20.47 -0.77
N THR A 49 -2.19 19.18 -1.06
CA THR A 49 -3.22 18.46 -1.84
C THR A 49 -4.57 18.43 -1.13
N VAL A 50 -4.56 18.32 0.21
CA VAL A 50 -5.77 18.34 1.05
C VAL A 50 -5.61 19.20 2.31
N ALA A 51 -6.75 19.70 2.80
CA ALA A 51 -6.83 20.46 4.04
C ALA A 51 -6.54 19.56 5.26
N GLY A 52 -5.81 20.07 6.25
CA GLY A 52 -5.55 19.34 7.50
C GLY A 52 -4.46 18.26 7.44
N CYS A 53 -3.66 18.19 6.37
CA CYS A 53 -2.57 17.23 6.28
C CYS A 53 -1.65 17.32 7.53
N PRO A 54 -1.55 16.25 8.35
CA PRO A 54 -0.74 16.23 9.57
C PRO A 54 0.77 16.35 9.29
N LEU A 55 1.17 16.25 8.02
CA LEU A 55 2.56 16.31 7.57
C LEU A 55 3.07 17.75 7.37
N ARG A 56 2.26 18.78 7.68
CA ARG A 56 2.68 20.20 7.69
C ARG A 56 4.00 20.40 8.44
N ASN A 57 4.15 19.77 9.60
CA ASN A 57 5.36 19.88 10.41
C ASN A 57 6.56 19.24 9.71
N GLU A 58 6.36 18.11 9.05
CA GLU A 58 7.43 17.43 8.32
C GLU A 58 7.88 18.24 7.10
N ILE A 59 6.94 18.74 6.29
CA ILE A 59 7.23 19.63 5.16
C ILE A 59 7.94 20.89 5.67
N THR A 60 7.47 21.48 6.77
CA THR A 60 8.13 22.64 7.40
C THR A 60 9.58 22.35 7.72
N ASN A 61 9.86 21.21 8.35
CA ASN A 61 11.22 20.80 8.71
C ASN A 61 12.10 20.56 7.48
N ARG A 62 11.59 19.86 6.45
CA ARG A 62 12.33 19.57 5.22
C ARG A 62 12.66 20.86 4.46
N VAL A 63 11.68 21.76 4.30
CA VAL A 63 11.86 23.07 3.66
C VAL A 63 12.84 23.94 4.44
N ASN A 64 12.69 24.04 5.76
CA ASN A 64 13.62 24.79 6.61
C ASN A 64 15.04 24.25 6.52
N GLY A 65 15.22 22.93 6.54
CA GLY A 65 16.53 22.29 6.39
C GLY A 65 17.18 22.60 5.05
N ALA A 66 16.43 22.52 3.95
CA ALA A 66 16.92 22.81 2.61
C ALA A 66 17.33 24.29 2.44
N LEU A 67 16.52 25.22 2.94
CA LEU A 67 16.76 26.66 2.74
C LEU A 67 17.78 27.25 3.70
N ARG A 68 17.80 26.82 4.97
CA ARG A 68 18.79 27.33 5.95
C ARG A 68 20.23 26.90 5.64
N ALA A 69 20.42 25.90 4.79
CA ALA A 69 21.73 25.52 4.28
C ALA A 69 22.30 26.52 3.25
N LEU A 70 21.47 27.39 2.68
CA LEU A 70 21.91 28.35 1.67
C LEU A 70 22.64 29.56 2.29
N PRO A 71 23.79 29.98 1.73
CA PRO A 71 24.44 31.22 2.14
C PRO A 71 23.53 32.43 1.95
N GLY A 72 23.41 33.27 2.99
CA GLY A 72 22.60 34.49 2.95
C GLY A 72 21.13 34.32 3.35
N VAL A 73 20.69 33.12 3.71
CA VAL A 73 19.38 32.89 4.36
C VAL A 73 19.54 33.00 5.88
N SER A 74 18.75 33.87 6.51
CA SER A 74 18.75 34.11 7.96
C SER A 74 17.54 33.48 8.65
N ASP A 75 16.38 33.51 8.00
CA ASP A 75 15.15 32.88 8.50
C ASP A 75 14.21 32.46 7.37
N VAL A 76 13.22 31.62 7.69
CA VAL A 76 12.25 31.08 6.72
C VAL A 76 10.83 31.17 7.29
N ASN A 77 9.96 31.91 6.61
CA ASN A 77 8.55 32.07 6.92
C ASN A 77 7.70 31.25 5.94
N LEU A 78 7.07 30.19 6.45
CA LEU A 78 6.22 29.31 5.65
C LEU A 78 4.75 29.57 5.90
N ASN A 79 4.01 29.79 4.82
CA ASN A 79 2.55 29.78 4.81
C ASN A 79 2.04 28.50 4.16
N PHE A 80 0.85 28.06 4.54
CA PHE A 80 0.22 26.87 3.97
C PHE A 80 -1.11 27.21 3.31
N GLY A 81 -1.27 26.78 2.07
CA GLY A 81 -2.53 26.82 1.33
C GLY A 81 -3.04 25.43 0.99
N VAL A 82 -4.12 25.37 0.22
CA VAL A 82 -4.69 24.12 -0.32
C VAL A 82 -4.83 24.27 -1.83
N MET A 83 -4.51 23.22 -2.57
CA MET A 83 -4.67 23.18 -4.02
C MET A 83 -6.14 23.31 -4.43
N ASN A 84 -6.37 24.05 -5.51
CA ASN A 84 -7.66 24.10 -6.20
C ASN A 84 -7.85 22.86 -7.10
N ASP A 85 -9.06 22.70 -7.65
CA ASP A 85 -9.42 21.53 -8.45
C ASP A 85 -8.54 21.36 -9.70
N ALA A 86 -8.17 22.46 -10.37
CA ALA A 86 -7.32 22.41 -11.55
C ALA A 86 -5.89 21.95 -11.23
N GLU A 87 -5.37 22.30 -10.06
CA GLU A 87 -4.05 21.88 -9.59
C GLU A 87 -4.06 20.42 -9.15
N ARG A 88 -5.11 19.97 -8.47
CA ARG A 88 -5.28 18.55 -8.13
C ARG A 88 -5.39 17.68 -9.38
N ALA A 89 -6.10 18.15 -10.39
CA ALA A 89 -6.18 17.48 -11.69
C ALA A 89 -4.80 17.34 -12.36
N LYS A 90 -3.96 18.39 -12.30
CA LYS A 90 -2.57 18.32 -12.81
C LYS A 90 -1.70 17.33 -12.05
N VAL A 91 -1.78 17.31 -10.72
CA VAL A 91 -1.05 16.33 -9.89
C VAL A 91 -1.49 14.92 -10.26
N ARG A 92 -2.80 14.67 -10.38
CA ARG A 92 -3.31 13.37 -10.83
C ARG A 92 -2.81 13.01 -12.23
N GLU A 93 -2.87 13.92 -13.19
CA GLU A 93 -2.38 13.67 -14.55
C GLU A 93 -0.88 13.35 -14.57
N MET A 94 -0.09 14.00 -13.72
CA MET A 94 1.33 13.71 -13.55
C MET A 94 1.60 12.31 -12.98
N LEU A 95 0.76 11.85 -12.04
CA LEU A 95 0.99 10.61 -11.30
C LEU A 95 0.35 9.37 -11.94
N HIS A 96 -0.86 9.51 -12.50
CA HIS A 96 -1.63 8.41 -13.12
C HIS A 96 -1.72 8.53 -14.65
N GLY A 97 -1.17 9.58 -15.26
CA GLY A 97 -1.35 9.88 -16.67
C GLY A 97 -2.71 10.49 -17.00
N ASN A 98 -2.93 10.81 -18.27
CA ASN A 98 -4.17 11.46 -18.71
C ASN A 98 -5.34 10.45 -18.75
N PRO A 99 -6.44 10.66 -18.01
CA PRO A 99 -7.60 9.77 -17.99
C PRO A 99 -8.21 9.51 -19.38
N ALA A 100 -8.12 10.49 -20.28
CA ALA A 100 -8.66 10.40 -21.64
C ALA A 100 -7.86 9.45 -22.56
N ALA A 101 -6.61 9.12 -22.21
CA ALA A 101 -5.81 8.17 -22.96
C ALA A 101 -6.17 6.71 -22.65
N THR A 102 -6.81 6.45 -21.49
CA THR A 102 -7.29 5.12 -21.06
C THR A 102 -8.80 4.93 -21.24
N ALA A 103 -9.54 6.01 -21.53
CA ALA A 103 -10.95 5.92 -21.82
C ALA A 103 -11.16 5.44 -23.26
N GLY A 104 -11.57 4.18 -23.43
CA GLY A 104 -12.17 3.74 -24.69
C GLY A 104 -13.29 4.71 -25.11
N SER A 105 -13.45 4.88 -26.42
CA SER A 105 -14.30 5.90 -27.07
C SER A 105 -15.82 5.66 -26.89
N GLY A 106 -16.30 5.51 -25.66
CA GLY A 106 -17.72 5.35 -25.34
C GLY A 106 -18.17 6.38 -24.29
N GLN A 107 -19.14 7.22 -24.65
CA GLN A 107 -19.89 8.00 -23.66
C GLN A 107 -20.79 7.03 -22.87
N ALA A 108 -20.44 6.78 -21.61
CA ALA A 108 -21.36 6.15 -20.66
C ALA A 108 -21.16 6.76 -19.26
N HIS A 109 -22.27 7.20 -18.69
CA HIS A 109 -22.37 7.58 -17.28
C HIS A 109 -22.01 6.40 -16.39
N GLY A 110 -20.96 6.52 -15.56
CA GLY A 110 -20.65 5.56 -14.50
C GLY A 110 -19.16 5.27 -14.36
N HIS A 111 -18.55 5.83 -13.32
CA HIS A 111 -17.18 5.53 -12.92
C HIS A 111 -16.96 4.02 -12.69
N ALA A 112 -15.95 3.48 -13.37
CA ALA A 112 -15.13 2.28 -13.09
C ALA A 112 -15.11 1.18 -14.17
N GLU A 113 -15.99 1.15 -15.18
CA GLU A 113 -15.84 0.12 -16.22
C GLU A 113 -14.72 0.47 -17.21
N GLY A 114 -13.60 -0.26 -17.12
CA GLY A 114 -12.55 -0.27 -18.14
C GLY A 114 -11.25 0.49 -17.84
N ARG A 115 -10.98 0.89 -16.59
CA ARG A 115 -9.63 1.38 -16.23
C ARG A 115 -8.66 0.19 -16.13
N GLU A 116 -7.57 0.26 -16.87
CA GLU A 116 -6.54 -0.77 -16.81
C GLU A 116 -5.83 -0.79 -15.45
N ILE A 117 -5.70 -1.98 -14.87
CA ILE A 117 -4.91 -2.21 -13.65
C ILE A 117 -3.41 -2.09 -14.00
N PRO A 118 -2.66 -1.12 -13.44
CA PRO A 118 -1.28 -0.83 -13.87
C PRO A 118 -0.33 -2.03 -13.76
N PHE A 119 -0.43 -2.80 -12.67
CA PHE A 119 0.42 -3.96 -12.44
C PHE A 119 -0.05 -5.25 -13.16
N ALA A 120 -1.24 -5.23 -13.78
CA ALA A 120 -1.67 -6.32 -14.67
C ALA A 120 -1.05 -6.22 -16.07
N LYS A 121 -0.55 -5.02 -16.47
CA LYS A 121 -0.03 -4.77 -17.82
C LYS A 121 1.19 -5.63 -18.16
N PRO A 122 1.32 -6.08 -19.43
CA PRO A 122 2.55 -6.68 -19.92
C PRO A 122 3.73 -5.72 -19.70
N GLY A 123 4.80 -6.21 -19.07
CA GLY A 123 5.99 -5.41 -18.76
C GLY A 123 5.98 -4.71 -17.40
N SER A 124 4.87 -4.72 -16.64
CA SER A 124 4.92 -4.30 -15.24
C SER A 124 5.86 -5.23 -14.45
N LYS A 125 6.78 -4.60 -13.71
CA LYS A 125 7.76 -5.23 -12.83
C LYS A 125 7.18 -5.62 -11.47
N THR A 126 6.00 -5.12 -11.14
CA THR A 126 5.32 -5.41 -9.88
C THR A 126 5.01 -6.90 -9.79
N ARG A 127 5.45 -7.51 -8.69
CA ARG A 127 5.11 -8.90 -8.33
C ARG A 127 3.95 -8.89 -7.37
N ALA A 128 2.80 -9.35 -7.84
CA ALA A 128 1.62 -9.52 -7.00
C ALA A 128 1.67 -10.86 -6.25
N ILE A 129 1.55 -10.83 -4.92
CA ILE A 129 1.61 -12.00 -4.04
C ILE A 129 0.30 -12.09 -3.25
N LEU A 130 -0.52 -13.09 -3.55
CA LEU A 130 -1.76 -13.39 -2.84
C LEU A 130 -1.44 -14.29 -1.64
N VAL A 131 -1.65 -13.78 -0.43
CA VAL A 131 -1.44 -14.54 0.80
C VAL A 131 -2.76 -15.17 1.19
N SER A 132 -2.88 -16.48 1.01
CA SER A 132 -4.10 -17.25 1.27
C SER A 132 -3.96 -18.13 2.51
N SER A 133 -5.10 -18.52 3.06
CA SER A 133 -5.18 -19.53 4.12
C SER A 133 -6.45 -20.34 3.97
N GLY A 134 -6.40 -21.58 4.43
CA GLY A 134 -7.59 -22.43 4.46
C GLY A 134 -8.62 -21.94 5.47
N LYS A 135 -8.16 -21.55 6.67
CA LYS A 135 -9.02 -21.24 7.81
C LYS A 135 -8.64 -19.90 8.41
N GLY A 136 -9.64 -19.19 8.94
CA GLY A 136 -9.41 -18.02 9.81
C GLY A 136 -8.62 -18.39 11.07
N GLY A 137 -7.80 -17.47 11.55
CA GLY A 137 -7.05 -17.62 12.80
C GLY A 137 -5.66 -18.27 12.67
N VAL A 138 -5.21 -18.65 11.46
CA VAL A 138 -3.83 -19.15 11.26
C VAL A 138 -2.76 -18.05 11.25
N GLY A 139 -3.15 -16.79 11.43
CA GLY A 139 -2.25 -15.63 11.39
C GLY A 139 -1.83 -15.18 9.99
N LYS A 140 -2.65 -15.45 8.97
CA LYS A 140 -2.48 -14.99 7.58
C LYS A 140 -2.13 -13.50 7.50
N SER A 141 -2.98 -12.62 8.06
CA SER A 141 -2.77 -11.17 8.02
C SER A 141 -1.48 -10.75 8.73
N SER A 142 -1.14 -11.39 9.86
CA SER A 142 0.14 -11.17 10.55
C SER A 142 1.33 -11.52 9.67
N VAL A 143 1.27 -12.64 8.94
CA VAL A 143 2.32 -13.03 7.99
C VAL A 143 2.40 -12.04 6.83
N THR A 144 1.25 -11.62 6.26
CA THR A 144 1.19 -10.60 5.20
C THR A 144 1.86 -9.30 5.63
N THR A 145 1.48 -8.76 6.80
CA THR A 145 2.04 -7.51 7.34
C THR A 145 3.55 -7.62 7.57
N ASN A 146 4.01 -8.68 8.25
CA ASN A 146 5.44 -8.82 8.56
C ASN A 146 6.27 -9.05 7.30
N LEU A 147 5.77 -9.81 6.33
CA LEU A 147 6.44 -9.98 5.05
C LEU A 147 6.57 -8.64 4.30
N ALA A 148 5.52 -7.83 4.29
CA ALA A 148 5.55 -6.52 3.66
C ALA A 148 6.58 -5.58 4.30
N VAL A 149 6.60 -5.51 5.64
CA VAL A 149 7.57 -4.70 6.38
C VAL A 149 9.00 -5.21 6.17
N ALA A 150 9.21 -6.53 6.14
CA ALA A 150 10.52 -7.11 5.84
C ALA A 150 11.01 -6.76 4.43
N LEU A 151 10.12 -6.77 3.43
CA LEU A 151 10.43 -6.36 2.06
C LEU A 151 10.75 -4.86 1.98
N ALA A 152 9.99 -4.01 2.69
CA ALA A 152 10.26 -2.57 2.76
C ALA A 152 11.61 -2.29 3.42
N ASN A 153 11.93 -2.97 4.52
CA ASN A 153 13.24 -2.89 5.19
C ASN A 153 14.40 -3.38 4.30
N ALA A 154 14.13 -4.26 3.35
CA ALA A 154 15.11 -4.68 2.34
C ALA A 154 15.27 -3.67 1.19
N GLY A 155 14.55 -2.55 1.22
CA GLY A 155 14.64 -1.46 0.25
C GLY A 155 13.69 -1.56 -0.93
N TYR A 156 12.72 -2.48 -0.90
CA TYR A 156 11.69 -2.60 -1.95
C TYR A 156 10.53 -1.65 -1.70
N LYS A 157 9.88 -1.20 -2.77
CA LYS A 157 8.57 -0.52 -2.68
C LYS A 157 7.46 -1.54 -2.50
N VAL A 158 6.66 -1.37 -1.44
CA VAL A 158 5.68 -2.39 -1.04
C VAL A 158 4.29 -1.79 -0.86
N GLY A 159 3.29 -2.43 -1.48
CA GLY A 159 1.88 -2.18 -1.24
C GLY A 159 1.19 -3.39 -0.62
N ILE A 160 0.19 -3.16 0.24
CA ILE A 160 -0.76 -4.17 0.71
C ILE A 160 -2.19 -3.79 0.33
N VAL A 161 -2.89 -4.73 -0.31
CA VAL A 161 -4.35 -4.70 -0.42
C VAL A 161 -4.92 -5.69 0.60
N ASP A 162 -5.65 -5.18 1.59
CA ASP A 162 -6.39 -6.00 2.52
C ASP A 162 -7.74 -6.40 1.90
N ALA A 163 -7.79 -7.61 1.34
CA ALA A 163 -8.98 -8.17 0.72
C ALA A 163 -9.85 -8.98 1.70
N ASP A 164 -9.43 -9.13 2.96
CA ASP A 164 -10.19 -9.80 4.00
C ASP A 164 -11.25 -8.86 4.60
N ILE A 165 -12.28 -8.56 3.80
CA ILE A 165 -13.27 -7.53 4.09
C ILE A 165 -14.00 -7.72 5.43
N TYR A 166 -14.22 -8.97 5.85
CA TYR A 166 -14.94 -9.27 7.10
C TYR A 166 -14.00 -9.34 8.30
N GLY A 167 -12.71 -9.62 8.07
CA GLY A 167 -11.70 -9.82 9.09
C GLY A 167 -10.54 -8.83 8.98
N TYR A 168 -10.78 -7.63 8.42
CA TYR A 168 -9.73 -6.66 8.13
C TYR A 168 -8.93 -6.37 9.39
N SER A 169 -7.62 -6.45 9.26
CA SER A 169 -6.72 -6.33 10.42
C SER A 169 -5.39 -5.67 10.09
N ILE A 170 -5.05 -5.57 8.80
CA ILE A 170 -3.80 -4.99 8.34
C ILE A 170 -3.64 -3.53 8.79
N PRO A 171 -4.64 -2.63 8.67
CA PRO A 171 -4.47 -1.24 9.12
C PRO A 171 -4.08 -1.14 10.60
N ARG A 172 -4.77 -1.92 11.44
CA ARG A 172 -4.48 -1.97 12.88
C ARG A 172 -3.10 -2.57 13.17
N MET A 173 -2.69 -3.60 12.44
CA MET A 173 -1.36 -4.22 12.61
C MET A 173 -0.22 -3.30 12.18
N LEU A 174 -0.41 -2.50 11.13
CA LEU A 174 0.56 -1.49 10.71
C LEU A 174 0.57 -0.27 11.64
N GLY A 175 -0.49 -0.07 12.43
CA GLY A 175 -0.66 1.10 13.28
C GLY A 175 -1.03 2.35 12.49
N THR A 176 -1.67 2.19 11.33
CA THR A 176 -2.15 3.33 10.53
C THR A 176 -3.43 3.91 11.17
N ASP A 177 -3.41 5.19 11.48
CA ASP A 177 -4.48 5.92 12.16
C ASP A 177 -5.16 6.98 11.27
N ARG A 178 -4.80 7.01 9.98
CA ARG A 178 -5.28 8.00 9.01
C ARG A 178 -6.13 7.33 7.94
N ASP A 179 -7.16 8.04 7.51
CA ASP A 179 -7.95 7.64 6.36
C ASP A 179 -7.21 7.93 5.04
N PRO A 180 -7.46 7.16 3.97
CA PRO A 180 -6.97 7.46 2.63
C PRO A 180 -7.33 8.87 2.17
N VAL A 181 -6.37 9.55 1.57
CA VAL A 181 -6.55 10.91 1.05
C VAL A 181 -7.08 10.85 -0.39
N VAL A 182 -8.12 11.64 -0.71
CA VAL A 182 -8.70 11.70 -2.06
C VAL A 182 -8.17 12.93 -2.82
N ILE A 183 -7.56 12.72 -3.98
CA ILE A 183 -7.10 13.78 -4.90
C ILE A 183 -7.72 13.56 -6.29
N ASP A 184 -8.71 14.37 -6.68
CA ASP A 184 -9.38 14.27 -7.99
C ASP A 184 -9.78 12.83 -8.40
N ASN A 185 -10.37 12.08 -7.45
CA ASN A 185 -10.76 10.66 -7.57
C ASN A 185 -9.62 9.63 -7.53
N MET A 186 -8.37 10.06 -7.32
CA MET A 186 -7.25 9.19 -6.97
C MET A 186 -7.20 8.99 -5.45
N LEU A 187 -6.97 7.76 -5.00
CA LEU A 187 -6.84 7.43 -3.58
C LEU A 187 -5.36 7.31 -3.22
N LEU A 188 -4.90 8.10 -2.26
CA LEU A 188 -3.60 7.93 -1.63
C LEU A 188 -3.79 7.07 -0.38
N PRO A 189 -3.23 5.84 -0.36
CA PRO A 189 -3.34 4.98 0.80
C PRO A 189 -2.42 5.49 1.91
N PRO A 190 -2.79 5.32 3.19
CA PRO A 190 -1.87 5.54 4.30
C PRO A 190 -0.60 4.69 4.16
N GLU A 191 0.53 5.25 4.60
CA GLU A 191 1.83 4.60 4.60
C GLU A 191 2.38 4.50 6.02
N ALA A 192 2.86 3.32 6.40
CA ALA A 192 3.55 3.08 7.65
C ALA A 192 4.64 2.01 7.42
N TRP A 193 5.80 2.16 8.08
CA TRP A 193 6.93 1.22 7.94
C TRP A 193 7.41 1.04 6.49
N GLY A 194 7.26 2.06 5.63
CA GLY A 194 7.57 1.98 4.20
C GLY A 194 6.58 1.13 3.39
N VAL A 195 5.42 0.81 3.96
CA VAL A 195 4.37 0.00 3.35
C VAL A 195 3.11 0.83 3.17
N ARG A 196 2.66 0.94 1.92
CA ARG A 196 1.35 1.53 1.58
C ARG A 196 0.25 0.50 1.77
N CYS A 197 -0.84 0.86 2.43
CA CYS A 197 -1.93 -0.08 2.71
C CYS A 197 -3.29 0.50 2.32
N ILE A 198 -4.06 -0.24 1.52
CA ILE A 198 -5.49 0.01 1.33
C ILE A 198 -6.31 -1.15 1.92
N SER A 199 -7.37 -0.83 2.62
CA SER A 199 -8.28 -1.78 3.25
C SER A 199 -9.70 -1.21 3.25
N ILE A 200 -10.69 -2.09 3.26
CA ILE A 200 -12.07 -1.68 3.53
C ILE A 200 -12.21 -1.04 4.92
N GLY A 201 -11.32 -1.41 5.85
CA GLY A 201 -11.37 -0.94 7.24
C GLY A 201 -11.32 0.58 7.38
N TYR A 202 -10.72 1.30 6.43
CA TYR A 202 -10.70 2.76 6.43
C TYR A 202 -12.05 3.41 6.07
N PHE A 203 -12.96 2.66 5.45
CA PHE A 203 -14.26 3.17 4.99
C PHE A 203 -15.41 2.72 5.89
N VAL A 204 -15.11 1.95 6.94
CA VAL A 204 -16.09 1.37 7.86
C VAL A 204 -15.93 2.09 9.20
N PRO A 205 -16.97 2.78 9.70
CA PRO A 205 -16.90 3.40 11.02
C PRO A 205 -16.61 2.36 12.11
N GLU A 206 -15.81 2.76 13.10
CA GLU A 206 -15.41 1.88 14.19
C GLU A 206 -16.64 1.28 14.90
N GLY A 207 -16.60 -0.04 15.14
CA GLY A 207 -17.69 -0.77 15.79
C GLY A 207 -18.89 -1.14 14.88
N GLN A 208 -18.85 -0.80 13.59
CA GLN A 208 -19.90 -1.19 12.64
C GLN A 208 -19.52 -2.46 11.85
N ALA A 209 -20.52 -3.32 11.62
CA ALA A 209 -20.36 -4.48 10.77
C ALA A 209 -20.41 -4.08 9.28
N VAL A 210 -19.56 -4.72 8.47
CA VAL A 210 -19.55 -4.50 7.02
C VAL A 210 -20.76 -5.18 6.38
N VAL A 211 -21.72 -4.39 5.88
CA VAL A 211 -22.92 -4.89 5.18
C VAL A 211 -22.80 -4.68 3.67
N TRP A 212 -21.81 -5.32 3.05
CA TRP A 212 -21.56 -5.19 1.62
C TRP A 212 -22.01 -6.45 0.88
N ARG A 213 -22.64 -6.26 -0.29
CA ARG A 213 -23.03 -7.35 -1.19
C ARG A 213 -21.88 -7.69 -2.13
N GLY A 214 -21.80 -8.94 -2.61
CA GLY A 214 -20.73 -9.42 -3.50
C GLY A 214 -20.34 -8.46 -4.64
N PRO A 215 -21.29 -7.88 -5.40
CA PRO A 215 -20.98 -6.92 -6.45
C PRO A 215 -20.27 -5.65 -5.95
N MET A 216 -20.58 -5.18 -4.73
CA MET A 216 -19.90 -4.03 -4.14
C MET A 216 -18.46 -4.37 -3.76
N LEU A 217 -18.22 -5.60 -3.28
CA LEU A 217 -16.87 -6.08 -2.94
C LEU A 217 -15.99 -6.17 -4.18
N HIS A 218 -16.53 -6.74 -5.26
CA HIS A 218 -15.85 -6.83 -6.55
C HIS A 218 -15.45 -5.44 -7.05
N LYS A 219 -16.40 -4.49 -7.04
CA LYS A 219 -16.13 -3.09 -7.42
C LYS A 219 -15.08 -2.43 -6.53
N ALA A 220 -15.13 -2.62 -5.21
CA ALA A 220 -14.11 -2.04 -4.33
C ALA A 220 -12.72 -2.62 -4.59
N LEU A 221 -12.60 -3.92 -4.80
CA LEU A 221 -11.32 -4.54 -5.15
C LEU A 221 -10.79 -3.99 -6.48
N GLU A 222 -11.64 -3.85 -7.50
CA GLU A 222 -11.27 -3.20 -8.76
C GLU A 222 -10.74 -1.78 -8.52
N GLN A 223 -11.44 -0.98 -7.71
CA GLN A 223 -11.03 0.39 -7.37
C GLN A 223 -9.71 0.43 -6.58
N PHE A 224 -9.49 -0.51 -5.66
CA PHE A 224 -8.21 -0.62 -4.94
C PHE A 224 -7.04 -0.91 -5.88
N LEU A 225 -7.29 -1.60 -7.00
CA LEU A 225 -6.26 -1.93 -7.97
C LEU A 225 -6.08 -0.87 -9.07
N THR A 226 -7.07 0.00 -9.29
CA THR A 226 -7.09 0.97 -10.41
C THR A 226 -6.98 2.43 -9.96
N ASP A 227 -7.66 2.81 -8.88
CA ASP A 227 -7.79 4.22 -8.45
C ASP A 227 -6.78 4.60 -7.36
N VAL A 228 -6.16 3.61 -6.70
CA VAL A 228 -5.16 3.84 -5.66
C VAL A 228 -3.78 4.15 -6.28
N TYR A 229 -3.12 5.19 -5.77
CA TYR A 229 -1.77 5.56 -6.15
C TYR A 229 -0.73 4.71 -5.40
N TRP A 230 -0.27 3.66 -6.06
CA TRP A 230 0.71 2.70 -5.50
C TRP A 230 2.18 3.10 -5.68
N ASP A 231 2.47 4.13 -6.48
CA ASP A 231 3.83 4.54 -6.86
C ASP A 231 4.73 3.39 -7.40
N GLU A 232 4.18 2.56 -8.29
CA GLU A 232 4.90 1.45 -8.94
C GLU A 232 5.61 0.51 -7.94
N PRO A 233 4.87 -0.24 -7.11
CA PRO A 233 5.48 -1.08 -6.10
C PRO A 233 6.23 -2.25 -6.74
N ASP A 234 7.36 -2.64 -6.17
CA ASP A 234 8.06 -3.88 -6.54
C ASP A 234 7.22 -5.10 -6.14
N PHE A 235 6.58 -5.02 -4.97
CA PHE A 235 5.72 -6.06 -4.42
C PHE A 235 4.34 -5.51 -4.04
N LEU A 236 3.29 -6.16 -4.54
CA LEU A 236 1.92 -5.92 -4.12
C LEU A 236 1.42 -7.17 -3.39
N LEU A 237 1.37 -7.11 -2.06
CA LEU A 237 0.81 -8.19 -1.26
C LEU A 237 -0.71 -8.02 -1.16
N VAL A 238 -1.44 -9.12 -1.23
CA VAL A 238 -2.88 -9.13 -1.10
C VAL A 238 -3.27 -10.09 0.01
N ASP A 239 -3.83 -9.56 1.09
CA ASP A 239 -4.31 -10.36 2.21
C ASP A 239 -5.68 -10.97 1.85
N MET A 240 -5.69 -12.25 1.46
CA MET A 240 -6.91 -12.88 0.96
C MET A 240 -7.90 -13.13 2.08
N PRO A 241 -9.23 -13.10 1.85
CA PRO A 241 -10.17 -13.64 2.83
C PRO A 241 -9.92 -15.15 3.05
N PRO A 242 -10.31 -15.72 4.20
CA PRO A 242 -10.19 -17.16 4.42
C PRO A 242 -11.08 -17.95 3.44
N GLY A 243 -10.57 -19.08 2.96
CA GLY A 243 -11.29 -20.02 2.08
C GLY A 243 -11.12 -19.76 0.57
N THR A 244 -12.07 -20.27 -0.22
CA THR A 244 -11.98 -20.38 -1.70
C THR A 244 -13.09 -19.60 -2.43
N GLY A 245 -13.55 -18.49 -1.88
CA GLY A 245 -14.74 -17.76 -2.36
C GLY A 245 -14.52 -16.87 -3.60
N ASP A 246 -15.56 -16.11 -3.96
CA ASP A 246 -15.65 -15.26 -5.18
C ASP A 246 -14.54 -14.20 -5.31
N ILE A 247 -13.97 -13.76 -4.18
CA ILE A 247 -12.84 -12.80 -4.16
C ILE A 247 -11.59 -13.40 -4.80
N ALA A 248 -11.33 -14.70 -4.59
CA ALA A 248 -10.19 -15.38 -5.21
C ALA A 248 -10.32 -15.45 -6.74
N LEU A 249 -11.54 -15.70 -7.23
CA LEU A 249 -11.83 -15.67 -8.66
C LEU A 249 -11.67 -14.26 -9.23
N SER A 250 -12.22 -13.25 -8.57
CA SER A 250 -12.10 -11.85 -9.01
C SER A 250 -10.64 -11.42 -9.11
N LEU A 251 -9.85 -11.68 -8.06
CA LEU A 251 -8.43 -11.35 -8.04
C LEU A 251 -7.62 -12.11 -9.09
N SER A 252 -7.98 -13.34 -9.44
CA SER A 252 -7.32 -14.06 -10.53
C SER A 252 -7.55 -13.43 -11.90
N GLN A 253 -8.70 -12.79 -12.11
CA GLN A 253 -9.01 -12.07 -13.36
C GLN A 253 -8.26 -10.74 -13.41
N TYR A 254 -8.21 -10.04 -12.28
CA TYR A 254 -7.53 -8.75 -12.14
C TYR A 254 -6.01 -8.86 -12.14
N LEU A 255 -5.48 -9.94 -11.55
CA LEU A 255 -4.06 -10.19 -11.35
C LEU A 255 -3.67 -11.57 -11.92
N PRO A 256 -3.74 -11.77 -13.24
CA PRO A 256 -3.53 -13.09 -13.85
C PRO A 256 -2.09 -13.63 -13.71
N ARG A 257 -1.15 -12.77 -13.30
CA ARG A 257 0.26 -13.12 -13.06
C ARG A 257 0.61 -13.23 -11.57
N ALA A 258 -0.38 -13.15 -10.69
CA ALA A 258 -0.12 -13.21 -9.25
C ALA A 258 0.39 -14.58 -8.81
N GLU A 259 1.15 -14.57 -7.74
CA GLU A 259 1.72 -15.76 -7.10
C GLU A 259 1.01 -16.00 -5.77
N VAL A 260 0.81 -17.26 -5.39
CA VAL A 260 0.10 -17.60 -4.15
C VAL A 260 1.07 -18.12 -3.10
N LEU A 261 1.00 -17.54 -1.89
CA LEU A 261 1.59 -18.09 -0.68
C LEU A 261 0.47 -18.64 0.21
N VAL A 262 0.65 -19.84 0.75
CA VAL A 262 -0.35 -20.47 1.62
C VAL A 262 0.15 -20.50 3.05
N VAL A 263 -0.58 -19.84 3.95
CA VAL A 263 -0.33 -19.85 5.39
C VAL A 263 -1.15 -20.95 6.04
N THR A 264 -0.49 -21.78 6.85
CA THR A 264 -1.11 -22.84 7.65
C THR A 264 -0.54 -22.86 9.07
N THR A 265 -1.02 -23.78 9.89
CA THR A 265 -0.43 -24.12 11.21
C THR A 265 -0.14 -25.63 11.25
N PRO A 266 0.60 -26.12 12.26
CA PRO A 266 0.89 -27.55 12.37
C PRO A 266 -0.35 -28.45 12.49
N GLN A 267 -1.50 -27.90 12.91
CA GLN A 267 -2.73 -28.67 13.14
C GLN A 267 -3.27 -29.28 11.83
N GLU A 268 -3.61 -30.57 11.86
CA GLU A 268 -4.15 -31.30 10.69
C GLU A 268 -5.41 -30.64 10.12
N ALA A 269 -6.27 -30.08 10.99
CA ALA A 269 -7.47 -29.37 10.57
C ALA A 269 -7.16 -28.13 9.71
N ALA A 270 -6.09 -27.39 10.02
CA ALA A 270 -5.68 -26.24 9.21
C ALA A 270 -5.13 -26.67 7.85
N GLN A 271 -4.34 -27.75 7.82
CA GLN A 271 -3.77 -28.31 6.60
C GLN A 271 -4.84 -28.75 5.59
N LYS A 272 -5.88 -29.47 6.06
CA LYS A 272 -6.98 -29.94 5.20
C LYS A 272 -7.66 -28.80 4.46
N VAL A 273 -7.85 -27.66 5.12
CA VAL A 273 -8.50 -26.50 4.49
C VAL A 273 -7.51 -25.71 3.64
N ALA A 274 -6.23 -25.62 4.04
CA ALA A 274 -5.19 -24.97 3.25
C ALA A 274 -4.98 -25.68 1.89
N ARG A 275 -5.18 -27.01 1.84
CA ARG A 275 -5.22 -27.78 0.60
C ARG A 275 -6.32 -27.30 -0.36
N LEU A 276 -7.49 -26.91 0.15
CA LEU A 276 -8.57 -26.37 -0.67
C LEU A 276 -8.18 -25.02 -1.28
N SER A 277 -7.50 -24.15 -0.52
CA SER A 277 -6.98 -22.88 -1.03
C SER A 277 -5.95 -23.07 -2.15
N ALA A 278 -5.03 -24.03 -1.99
CA ALA A 278 -4.06 -24.37 -3.04
C ALA A 278 -4.73 -24.97 -4.29
N ALA A 279 -5.70 -25.86 -4.10
CA ALA A 279 -6.47 -26.44 -5.21
C ALA A 279 -7.28 -25.37 -5.97
N MET A 280 -7.81 -24.37 -5.26
CA MET A 280 -8.50 -23.24 -5.89
C MET A 280 -7.53 -22.39 -6.70
N ALA A 281 -6.35 -22.06 -6.17
CA ALA A 281 -5.32 -21.34 -6.91
C ALA A 281 -4.96 -22.05 -8.22
N ALA A 282 -4.78 -23.38 -8.18
CA ALA A 282 -4.55 -24.19 -9.37
C ALA A 282 -5.71 -24.12 -10.37
N LYS A 283 -6.97 -24.15 -9.92
CA LYS A 283 -8.15 -24.03 -10.80
C LYS A 283 -8.21 -22.69 -11.54
N VAL A 284 -7.69 -21.62 -10.94
CA VAL A 284 -7.62 -20.28 -11.55
C VAL A 284 -6.25 -19.98 -12.17
N ASN A 285 -5.42 -21.00 -12.38
CA ASN A 285 -4.08 -20.92 -12.99
C ASN A 285 -3.09 -19.99 -12.26
N LEU A 286 -3.25 -19.81 -10.96
CA LEU A 286 -2.30 -19.05 -10.14
C LEU A 286 -1.27 -20.00 -9.51
N PRO A 287 0.04 -19.80 -9.73
CA PRO A 287 1.07 -20.67 -9.19
C PRO A 287 1.20 -20.51 -7.66
N VAL A 288 1.09 -21.62 -6.94
CA VAL A 288 1.46 -21.69 -5.52
C VAL A 288 2.99 -21.75 -5.42
N ARG A 289 3.59 -20.77 -4.75
CA ARG A 289 5.06 -20.66 -4.62
C ARG A 289 5.63 -21.29 -3.37
N GLY A 290 4.80 -21.51 -2.36
CA GLY A 290 5.23 -22.23 -1.18
C GLY A 290 4.27 -22.09 0.00
N ILE A 291 4.59 -22.86 1.04
CA ILE A 291 3.84 -22.94 2.29
C ILE A 291 4.60 -22.18 3.37
N ILE A 292 3.86 -21.48 4.23
CA ILE A 292 4.38 -20.88 5.47
C ILE A 292 3.65 -21.55 6.63
N GLU A 293 4.38 -22.22 7.51
CA GLU A 293 3.83 -22.76 8.76
C GLU A 293 3.96 -21.70 9.84
N ASN A 294 2.82 -21.16 10.30
CA ASN A 294 2.78 -20.21 11.39
C ASN A 294 2.44 -20.92 12.71
N MET A 295 2.77 -20.29 13.84
CA MET A 295 2.56 -20.84 15.18
C MET A 295 3.19 -22.23 15.35
N SER A 296 4.39 -22.40 14.79
CA SER A 296 5.08 -23.69 14.65
C SER A 296 5.60 -24.23 15.97
N TRP A 297 6.05 -23.33 16.86
CA TRP A 297 6.45 -23.65 18.23
C TRP A 297 6.42 -22.40 19.11
N PHE A 298 6.43 -22.59 20.42
CA PHE A 298 6.66 -21.54 21.42
C PHE A 298 7.98 -21.81 22.14
N THR A 299 8.74 -20.76 22.48
CA THR A 299 9.95 -20.90 23.31
C THR A 299 9.67 -20.31 24.68
N GLY A 300 9.67 -21.15 25.71
CA GLY A 300 9.43 -20.69 27.08
C GLY A 300 10.60 -19.90 27.66
N ASP A 301 10.36 -19.23 28.78
CA ASP A 301 11.41 -18.52 29.54
C ASP A 301 12.53 -19.46 30.03
N ASP A 302 12.25 -20.77 30.06
CA ASP A 302 13.20 -21.85 30.32
C ASP A 302 14.09 -22.18 29.12
N GLY A 303 13.92 -21.49 27.98
CA GLY A 303 14.60 -21.71 26.72
C GLY A 303 14.12 -22.98 25.98
N LYS A 304 13.09 -23.66 26.48
CA LYS A 304 12.61 -24.91 25.89
C LYS A 304 11.61 -24.63 24.78
N ARG A 305 11.73 -25.40 23.69
CA ARG A 305 10.79 -25.40 22.58
C ARG A 305 9.57 -26.29 22.89
N TYR A 306 8.38 -25.73 22.73
CA TYR A 306 7.08 -26.38 22.92
C TYR A 306 6.28 -26.37 21.62
N GLU A 307 5.88 -27.53 21.15
CA GLU A 307 5.07 -27.70 19.93
C GLU A 307 3.58 -27.76 20.31
N LEU A 308 3.06 -26.62 20.81
CA LEU A 308 1.71 -26.53 21.41
C LEU A 308 0.59 -27.02 20.48
N PHE A 309 0.81 -26.90 19.16
CA PHE A 309 -0.17 -27.26 18.14
C PHE A 309 0.24 -28.46 17.28
N GLY A 310 1.28 -29.19 17.70
CA GLY A 310 1.94 -30.23 16.92
C GLY A 310 3.06 -29.67 16.02
N SER A 311 3.57 -30.50 15.12
CA SER A 311 4.68 -30.16 14.22
C SER A 311 4.60 -30.86 12.87
N GLY A 312 5.28 -30.30 11.87
CA GLY A 312 5.47 -30.90 10.55
C GLY A 312 4.28 -30.76 9.59
N GLY A 313 3.23 -30.07 9.99
CA GLY A 313 2.01 -29.95 9.19
C GLY A 313 2.17 -29.16 7.90
N GLY A 314 2.93 -28.08 7.95
CA GLY A 314 3.32 -27.30 6.79
C GLY A 314 4.21 -28.08 5.83
N GLN A 315 5.14 -28.90 6.35
CA GLN A 315 6.00 -29.73 5.51
C GLN A 315 5.18 -30.79 4.77
N LEU A 316 4.27 -31.48 5.46
CA LEU A 316 3.37 -32.45 4.82
C LEU A 316 2.55 -31.83 3.69
N LEU A 317 2.01 -30.63 3.91
CA LEU A 317 1.27 -29.90 2.88
C LEU A 317 2.16 -29.45 1.72
N ALA A 318 3.39 -29.02 2.00
CA ALA A 318 4.36 -28.62 1.00
C ALA A 318 4.75 -29.79 0.09
N ASP A 319 5.04 -30.95 0.69
CA ASP A 319 5.39 -32.19 -0.03
C ASP A 319 4.22 -32.66 -0.92
N GLU A 320 3.00 -32.65 -0.39
CA GLU A 320 1.81 -33.06 -1.14
C GLU A 320 1.54 -32.17 -2.36
N LEU A 321 1.74 -30.86 -2.22
CA LEU A 321 1.54 -29.89 -3.28
C LEU A 321 2.77 -29.75 -4.19
N ASN A 322 3.86 -30.45 -3.89
CA ASN A 322 5.14 -30.34 -4.59
C ASN A 322 5.66 -28.90 -4.69
N VAL A 323 5.62 -28.18 -3.57
CA VAL A 323 6.11 -26.80 -3.41
C VAL A 323 7.01 -26.71 -2.17
N PRO A 324 7.90 -25.71 -2.06
CA PRO A 324 8.74 -25.59 -0.87
C PRO A 324 7.97 -25.15 0.38
N LEU A 325 8.39 -25.66 1.54
CA LEU A 325 8.13 -25.02 2.82
C LEU A 325 9.09 -23.83 2.96
N LEU A 326 8.57 -22.61 2.88
CA LEU A 326 9.38 -21.39 2.85
C LEU A 326 9.85 -20.96 4.23
N ALA A 327 8.99 -21.15 5.24
CA ALA A 327 9.28 -20.73 6.59
C ALA A 327 8.44 -21.50 7.61
N GLN A 328 9.00 -21.63 8.82
CA GLN A 328 8.29 -21.99 10.03
C GLN A 328 8.45 -20.84 11.03
N ILE A 329 7.34 -20.24 11.43
CA ILE A 329 7.31 -19.06 12.29
C ILE A 329 6.83 -19.49 13.69
N PRO A 330 7.56 -19.17 14.77
CA PRO A 330 7.12 -19.45 16.13
C PRO A 330 5.92 -18.57 16.55
N LEU A 331 5.33 -18.90 17.70
CA LEU A 331 4.38 -18.07 18.44
C LEU A 331 5.05 -16.86 19.08
#